data_AF-A0A355TVR0-F1
#
_entry.id   AF-A0A355TVR0-F1
#
_cell.length_a   1.000
_cell.length_b   1.000
_cell.length_c   1.000
_cell.angle_alpha   90.00
_cell.angle_beta   90.00
_cell.angle_gamma   90.00
#
_symmetry.space_group_name_H-M   'P 1'
#
loop_
_entity.id
_entity.type
_entity.pdbx_description
1 polymer ?
#
loop_
_entity_poly.entity_id
_entity_poly.type
_entity_poly.pdbx_seq_one_letter_code
_entity_poly.pdbx_strand_id
1 'polypeptide(L)' 'MGTEFKTQFSSSQLYNICNSRILKNKPIIISTNLSPEKMKDDYSERFVSRIFGGAQTLDFLGEDIRILKK' A
#
# COMPACT_ATOMS: atom_id res chain seq x y z
N MET A 1 -1.98 -0.95 -5.28
CA MET A 1 -2.09 0.34 -4.57
C MET A 1 -1.12 1.34 -5.19
N GLY A 2 -1.59 2.54 -5.50
CA GLY A 2 -0.80 3.62 -6.12
C GLY A 2 -1.13 3.92 -7.58
N THR A 3 -2.19 3.33 -8.16
CA THR A 3 -2.67 3.65 -9.52
C THR A 3 -4.07 4.24 -9.53
N GLU A 4 -4.73 4.28 -8.37
CA GLU A 4 -6.01 4.94 -8.16
C GLU A 4 -5.90 6.46 -8.30
N PHE A 5 -7.02 7.11 -8.65
CA PHE A 5 -7.12 8.57 -8.60
C PHE A 5 -6.98 9.04 -7.16
N LYS A 6 -5.88 9.75 -6.86
CA LYS A 6 -5.57 10.30 -5.55
C LYS A 6 -6.50 11.45 -5.22
N THR A 7 -7.62 11.12 -4.58
CA THR A 7 -8.60 12.08 -4.09
C THR A 7 -8.81 11.84 -2.60
N GLN A 8 -9.30 12.86 -1.89
CA GLN A 8 -9.67 12.72 -0.48
C GLN A 8 -10.65 11.56 -0.27
N PHE A 9 -11.57 11.34 -1.22
CA PHE A 9 -12.48 10.20 -1.21
C PHE A 9 -11.73 8.87 -1.31
N SER A 10 -10.89 8.67 -2.32
CA SER A 10 -10.13 7.42 -2.52
C SER A 10 -9.25 7.09 -1.32
N SER A 11 -8.51 8.08 -0.78
CA SER A 11 -7.66 7.89 0.40
C SER A 11 -8.50 7.52 1.63
N SER A 12 -9.67 8.15 1.82
CA SER A 12 -10.56 7.82 2.94
C SER A 12 -11.12 6.39 2.85
N GLN A 13 -11.49 5.93 1.65
CA GLN A 13 -12.03 4.59 1.45
C GLN A 13 -10.97 3.51 1.66
N LEU A 14 -9.75 3.72 1.13
CA LEU A 14 -8.63 2.80 1.34
C LEU A 14 -8.27 2.67 2.82
N TYR A 15 -8.22 3.80 3.53
CA TYR A 15 -8.04 3.81 4.98
C TYR A 15 -9.13 3.01 5.69
N ASN A 16 -10.41 3.27 5.39
CA ASN A 16 -11.54 2.61 6.03
C ASN A 16 -11.53 1.09 5.79
N ILE A 17 -11.28 0.65 4.56
CA ILE A 17 -11.21 -0.77 4.20
C ILE A 17 -10.10 -1.45 5.00
N CYS A 18 -8.88 -0.91 4.93
CA CYS A 18 -7.74 -1.50 5.61
C CYS A 18 -7.92 -1.52 7.13
N ASN A 19 -8.33 -0.40 7.71
CA ASN A 19 -8.59 -0.29 9.15
C ASN A 19 -9.66 -1.28 9.61
N SER A 20 -10.76 -1.42 8.86
CA SER A 20 -11.83 -2.37 9.22
C SER A 20 -11.37 -3.83 9.17
N ARG A 21 -10.46 -4.18 8.24
CA ARG A 21 -9.91 -5.53 8.14
C ARG A 21 -8.90 -5.82 9.26
N ILE A 22 -8.03 -4.87 9.58
CA ILE A 22 -7.10 -4.95 10.71
C ILE A 22 -7.89 -5.18 12.01
N LEU A 23 -8.91 -4.36 12.27
CA LEU A 23 -9.77 -4.49 13.46
C LEU A 23 -10.50 -5.84 13.55
N LYS A 24 -10.79 -6.46 12.39
CA LYS A 24 -11.42 -7.79 12.31
C LYS A 24 -10.42 -8.94 12.25
N ASN A 25 -9.12 -8.67 12.44
CA ASN A 25 -8.03 -9.64 12.28
C ASN A 25 -8.11 -10.42 10.96
N LYS A 26 -8.54 -9.75 9.89
CA LYS A 26 -8.62 -10.34 8.55
C LYS A 26 -7.31 -10.10 7.81
N PRO A 27 -6.72 -11.13 7.18
CA PRO A 27 -5.48 -10.96 6.43
C PRO A 27 -5.66 -9.99 5.27
N ILE A 28 -4.61 -9.24 4.94
CA ILE A 28 -4.56 -8.27 3.85
C ILE A 28 -3.24 -8.48 3.12
N ILE A 29 -3.30 -8.56 1.79
CA ILE A 29 -2.12 -8.50 0.93
C ILE A 29 -2.17 -7.17 0.18
N ILE A 30 -1.10 -6.40 0.25
CA ILE A 30 -0.97 -5.11 -0.44
C ILE A 30 0.21 -5.20 -1.38
N SER A 31 -0.05 -5.04 -2.67
CA SER A 31 0.99 -4.79 -3.67
C SER A 31 0.99 -3.30 -4.02
N THR A 32 2.17 -2.69 -4.01
CA THR A 32 2.32 -1.28 -4.34
C THR A 32 3.66 -1.05 -5.02
N ASN A 33 3.68 -0.09 -5.94
CA ASN A 33 4.90 0.42 -6.58
C ASN A 33 5.39 1.70 -5.89
N LEU A 34 4.80 2.08 -4.76
CA LEU A 34 5.15 3.26 -3.99
C LEU A 34 6.20 2.90 -2.94
N SER A 35 7.19 3.77 -2.78
CA SER A 35 8.08 3.71 -1.62
C SER A 35 7.29 4.05 -0.34
N PRO A 36 7.75 3.62 0.85
CA PRO A 36 7.12 3.97 2.11
C PRO A 36 6.92 5.49 2.29
N GLU A 37 7.88 6.29 1.83
CA GLU A 37 7.82 7.76 1.84
C GLU A 37 6.64 8.28 1.00
N LYS A 38 6.53 7.84 -0.26
CA LYS A 38 5.41 8.21 -1.14
C LYS A 38 4.06 7.76 -0.57
N MET A 39 4.02 6.60 0.09
CA MET A 39 2.79 6.17 0.77
C MET A 39 2.40 7.10 1.92
N LYS A 40 3.36 7.68 2.65
CA LYS A 40 3.06 8.63 3.74
C LYS A 40 2.43 9.90 3.18
N ASP A 41 2.97 10.41 2.08
CA ASP A 41 2.43 11.58 1.37
C ASP A 41 0.99 11.32 0.87
N ASP A 42 0.75 10.12 0.34
CA ASP A 42 -0.53 9.79 -0.30
C ASP A 42 -1.65 9.38 0.68
N TYR A 43 -1.32 8.75 1.82
CA TYR A 43 -2.31 8.07 2.69
C TYR A 43 -2.20 8.37 4.18
N SER A 44 -1.36 9.32 4.60
CA SER A 44 -1.05 9.70 5.99
C SER A 44 -0.10 8.76 6.73
N GLU A 45 0.74 9.36 7.59
CA GLU A 45 1.74 8.63 8.37
C GLU A 45 1.15 7.57 9.30
N ARG A 46 0.02 7.88 9.95
CA ARG A 46 -0.66 6.95 10.87
C ARG A 46 -1.14 5.67 10.16
N PHE A 47 -1.62 5.82 8.93
CA PHE A 47 -2.07 4.68 8.14
C PHE A 47 -0.89 3.80 7.73
N VAL A 48 0.16 4.43 7.19
CA VAL A 48 1.40 3.74 6.79
C VAL A 48 2.01 3.00 7.98
N SER A 49 2.13 3.64 9.14
CA SER A 49 2.64 3.00 10.35
C SER A 49 1.87 1.74 10.75
N ARG A 50 0.53 1.72 10.60
CA ARG A 50 -0.28 0.52 10.87
C ARG A 50 -0.05 -0.60 9.87
N ILE A 51 0.07 -0.26 8.59
CA ILE A 51 0.34 -1.25 7.54
C ILE A 51 1.72 -1.86 7.74
N PHE A 52 2.75 -1.03 7.84
CA PHE A 52 4.14 -1.49 7.96
C PHE A 52 4.45 -2.12 9.32
N GLY A 53 3.78 -1.70 10.38
CA GLY A 53 3.96 -2.29 11.72
C GLY A 53 3.25 -3.65 11.90
N GLY A 54 2.25 -3.96 11.08
CA GLY A 54 1.46 -5.19 11.17
C GLY A 54 1.64 -6.16 10.00
N ALA A 55 2.35 -5.76 8.95
CA ALA A 55 2.60 -6.58 7.77
C ALA A 55 4.06 -6.99 7.68
N GLN A 56 4.31 -8.15 7.06
CA GLN A 56 5.63 -8.51 6.60
C GLN A 56 5.89 -7.80 5.26
N THR A 57 6.88 -6.90 5.22
CA THR A 57 7.33 -6.25 3.99
C THR A 57 8.18 -7.20 3.17
N LEU A 58 7.89 -7.30 1.88
CA LEU A 58 8.64 -8.10 0.92
C LEU A 58 9.04 -7.20 -0.23
N ASP A 59 10.35 -6.99 -0.39
CA ASP A 59 10.89 -6.18 -1.47
C ASP A 59 10.95 -7.00 -2.75
N PHE A 60 10.27 -6.53 -3.80
CA PHE A 60 10.33 -7.14 -5.10
C PHE A 60 11.51 -6.57 -5.88
N LEU A 61 12.66 -7.22 -5.75
CA LEU A 61 13.91 -6.82 -6.39
C LEU A 61 14.12 -7.63 -7.67
N GLY A 62 14.48 -6.95 -8.76
CA GLY A 62 14.77 -7.59 -10.05
C GLY A 62 14.62 -6.65 -11.23
N GLU A 63 15.08 -7.09 -12.39
CA GLU A 63 14.92 -6.37 -13.65
C GLU A 63 13.52 -6.59 -14.24
N ASP A 64 12.93 -5.56 -14.86
CA ASP A 64 11.61 -5.70 -15.46
C ASP A 64 11.67 -6.70 -16.63
N ILE A 65 10.96 -7.82 -16.48
CA ILE A 65 10.89 -8.87 -17.49
C ILE A 65 10.36 -8.37 -18.85
N ARG A 66 9.60 -7.25 -18.87
CA ARG A 66 9.13 -6.61 -20.11
C ARG A 66 10.24 -5.91 -20.87
N ILE A 67 11.28 -5.46 -20.18
CA ILE A 67 12.48 -4.89 -20.79
C ILE A 67 13.38 -6.03 -21.29
N LEU A 68 13.53 -7.10 -20.50
CA LEU A 68 14.42 -8.23 -20.81
C LEU A 68 13.95 -9.13 -21.96
N LYS A 69 12.64 -9.23 -22.22
CA LYS A 69 12.08 -10.08 -23.28
C LYS A 69 11.94 -9.38 -24.63
N LYS A 70 12.53 -8.20 -24.81
CA LYS A 70 12.45 -7.41 -26.04
C LYS A 70 13.65 -7.64 -26.95
#